data_AF-A0AAW2R9R7-F1
#
_entry.id   AF-A0AAW2R9R7-F1
#
_cell.length_a   1.000
_cell.length_b   1.000
_cell.length_c   1.000
_cell.angle_alpha   90.00
_cell.angle_beta   90.00
_cell.angle_gamma   90.00
#
_symmetry.space_group_name_H-M   'P 1'
#
loop_
_entity.id
_entity.type
_entity.pdbx_description
1 polymer ?
#
loop_
_entity_poly.entity_id
_entity_poly.type
_entity_poly.pdbx_seq_one_letter_code
_entity_poly.pdbx_strand_id
1 'polypeptide(L)'
;MESSTTLPLHVCNVKKTEMVINRLHIFLHGIALLALFYYRITTLSLIIKTRETPLVPYLIVIVSEIVLAFLWVMHQLATQWRPVKRTVYPGRLPEDNKLPPIDVFIFTAHPGQEPSLEVMNTVISAMSLDYPPDKLSVYLSDDGGSYVTLYAVREAWKFARLWIPFCRNYELKIRCPESYFSADEESADEKFTGCSEFKKYAEFQEALEKNSVNANASYSRNHPSRIEVITDEDKDSYPKEMPLLVYVAREKRPDHHHHFKAGALNVMLRVSALISNAPYFLVLDCDMYCHDPSSARQAMCIYLDSDQISAQIGWVQFPQKFHNIISEHDIYDSGHNSDWVGYIYNTVSEDMVTSLVLHCRGWRSAYVDPARPCFLGVCPTNLNDMLVQQTRWALGAMQIALSRFSPLIYGGLRMSILQSMFYAQVGSLYVVPLCGLAVIPQICLLYGIPLYPKVSDPFFFLFAFIFISSQFKHVQEVFSYGDSFRHAIIELRVWIMRSCASYVYAFWKRLWSGLHSGKGEELLAQAVLLFFGIIVNCHLLEGMVFRKDSGRVAPSVTLLSIAISAVIFCCGSLLLLY
;
A
#
# COMPACT_ATOMS: atom_id res chain seq x y z
N MET A 1 25.87 30.12 32.48
CA MET A 1 24.77 29.61 31.65
C MET A 1 25.40 28.97 30.43
N GLU A 2 25.79 27.70 30.56
CA GLU A 2 26.33 26.92 29.45
C GLU A 2 25.17 26.56 28.52
N SER A 3 25.22 27.05 27.29
CA SER A 3 24.39 26.52 26.21
C SER A 3 24.88 25.10 25.91
N SER A 4 24.30 24.10 26.56
CA SER A 4 24.49 22.72 26.13
C SER A 4 23.91 22.62 24.72
N THR A 5 24.78 22.49 23.72
CA THR A 5 24.38 22.19 22.36
C THR A 5 23.74 20.80 22.37
N THR A 6 22.42 20.74 22.46
CA THR A 6 21.65 19.50 22.38
C THR A 6 21.92 18.84 21.03
N LEU A 7 22.40 17.60 21.06
CA LEU A 7 22.61 16.82 19.84
C LEU A 7 21.27 16.64 19.10
N PRO A 8 21.26 16.65 17.76
CA PRO A 8 20.02 16.47 17.00
C PRO A 8 19.43 15.07 17.24
N LEU A 9 18.10 14.99 17.31
CA LEU A 9 17.37 13.74 17.50
C LEU A 9 17.22 12.97 16.18
N HIS A 10 17.29 13.68 15.05
CA HIS A 10 17.34 13.07 13.73
C HIS A 10 18.26 13.81 12.75
N VAL A 11 18.72 13.10 11.71
CA VAL A 11 19.49 13.70 10.61
C VAL A 11 18.86 13.30 9.28
N CYS A 12 18.71 14.27 8.38
CA CYS A 12 18.20 14.07 7.03
C CYS A 12 19.33 14.28 6.00
N ASN A 13 19.77 13.19 5.37
CA ASN A 13 20.85 13.20 4.40
C ASN A 13 20.30 13.09 2.99
N VAL A 14 20.71 14.01 2.11
CA VAL A 14 20.40 13.91 0.67
C VAL A 14 21.31 12.84 0.06
N LYS A 15 20.72 11.91 -0.69
CA LYS A 15 21.48 10.92 -1.46
C LYS A 15 22.07 11.58 -2.71
N LYS A 16 23.22 12.24 -2.57
CA LYS A 16 23.81 13.12 -3.60
C LYS A 16 24.07 12.41 -4.93
N THR A 17 24.62 11.19 -4.90
CA THR A 17 24.95 10.43 -6.12
C THR A 17 23.69 10.07 -6.91
N GLU A 18 22.69 9.50 -6.24
CA GLU A 18 21.38 9.17 -6.84
C GLU A 18 20.70 10.43 -7.39
N MET A 19 20.72 11.53 -6.63
CA MET A 19 20.15 12.81 -7.07
C MET A 19 20.78 13.31 -8.38
N VAL A 20 22.11 13.21 -8.53
CA VAL A 20 22.80 13.64 -9.76
C VAL A 20 22.44 12.73 -10.94
N ILE A 21 22.47 11.41 -10.73
CA ILE A 21 22.11 10.41 -11.76
C ILE A 21 20.66 10.63 -12.22
N ASN A 22 19.73 10.76 -11.28
CA ASN A 22 18.32 10.96 -11.56
C ASN A 22 18.07 12.25 -12.35
N ARG A 23 18.68 13.37 -11.95
CA ARG A 23 18.53 14.65 -12.65
C ARG A 23 19.10 14.62 -14.06
N LEU A 24 20.25 13.98 -14.24
CA LEU A 24 20.84 13.80 -15.57
C LEU A 24 19.93 12.96 -16.47
N HIS A 25 19.40 11.84 -15.95
CA HIS A 25 18.44 11.02 -16.68
C HIS A 25 17.18 11.82 -17.06
N ILE A 26 16.59 12.54 -16.11
CA ILE A 26 15.39 13.38 -16.34
C ILE A 26 15.67 14.39 -17.46
N PHE A 27 16.83 15.04 -17.45
CA PHE A 27 17.21 16.01 -18.47
C PHE A 27 17.39 15.37 -19.86
N LEU A 28 18.20 14.30 -19.96
CA LEU A 28 18.47 13.63 -21.25
C LEU A 28 17.22 12.97 -21.83
N HIS A 29 16.46 12.25 -21.00
CA HIS A 29 15.23 11.60 -21.40
C HIS A 29 14.15 12.64 -21.77
N GLY A 30 14.09 13.76 -21.05
CA GLY A 30 13.22 14.89 -21.37
C GLY A 30 13.52 15.49 -22.76
N ILE A 31 14.79 15.67 -23.12
CA ILE A 31 15.18 16.10 -24.48
C ILE A 31 14.73 15.09 -25.53
N ALA A 32 14.90 13.78 -25.26
CA ALA A 32 14.45 12.74 -26.18
C ALA A 32 12.93 12.75 -26.37
N LEU A 33 12.15 12.94 -25.31
CA LEU A 33 10.69 13.09 -25.39
C LEU A 33 10.27 14.31 -26.21
N LEU A 34 10.96 15.45 -26.08
CA LEU A 34 10.70 16.63 -26.91
C LEU A 34 11.00 16.36 -28.39
N ALA A 35 12.09 15.66 -28.70
CA ALA A 35 12.41 15.25 -30.06
C ALA A 35 11.38 14.25 -30.62
N LEU A 36 10.85 13.35 -29.78
CA LEU A 36 9.79 12.42 -30.14
C LEU A 36 8.52 13.19 -30.54
N PHE A 37 8.10 14.16 -29.72
CA PHE A 37 6.93 14.98 -30.03
C PHE A 37 7.14 15.83 -31.28
N TYR A 38 8.34 16.37 -31.50
CA TYR A 38 8.67 17.05 -32.75
C TYR A 38 8.46 16.13 -33.95
N TYR A 39 9.05 14.92 -33.94
CA TYR A 39 8.86 13.92 -34.99
C TYR A 39 7.38 13.56 -35.22
N ARG A 40 6.63 13.39 -34.13
CA ARG A 40 5.20 13.08 -34.20
C ARG A 40 4.39 14.21 -34.83
N ILE A 41 4.64 15.46 -34.45
CA ILE A 41 3.94 16.63 -34.98
C ILE A 41 4.27 16.84 -36.46
N THR A 42 5.54 16.72 -36.87
CA THR A 42 5.94 16.89 -38.28
C THR A 42 5.33 15.81 -39.16
N THR A 43 5.31 14.57 -38.70
CA THR A 43 4.72 13.45 -39.42
C THR A 43 3.19 13.59 -39.47
N LEU A 44 2.54 13.99 -38.39
CA LEU A 44 1.10 14.29 -38.39
C LEU A 44 0.75 15.35 -39.45
N SER A 45 1.54 16.41 -39.55
CA SER A 45 1.36 17.45 -40.57
C SER A 45 1.49 16.89 -41.99
N LEU A 46 2.45 16.00 -42.21
CA LEU A 46 2.63 15.32 -43.50
C LEU A 46 1.42 14.44 -43.84
N ILE A 47 0.96 13.62 -42.89
CA ILE A 47 -0.19 12.73 -43.06
C ILE A 47 -1.47 13.52 -43.39
N ILE A 48 -1.70 14.65 -42.70
CA ILE A 48 -2.85 15.52 -42.97
C ILE A 48 -2.81 16.09 -44.40
N LYS A 49 -1.62 16.40 -44.90
CA LYS A 49 -1.41 16.95 -46.25
C LYS A 49 -1.56 15.88 -47.34
N THR A 50 -0.95 14.71 -47.17
CA THR A 50 -0.91 13.66 -48.20
C THR A 50 -2.14 12.76 -48.18
N ARG A 51 -2.76 12.55 -47.01
CA ARG A 51 -3.89 11.63 -46.77
C ARG A 51 -3.64 10.18 -47.21
N GLU A 52 -2.38 9.79 -47.39
CA GLU A 52 -2.00 8.44 -47.85
C GLU A 52 -2.08 7.39 -46.73
N THR A 53 -1.82 7.80 -45.48
CA THR A 53 -1.88 6.93 -44.31
C THR A 53 -3.09 7.25 -43.44
N PRO A 54 -3.71 6.24 -42.79
CA PRO A 54 -4.86 6.48 -41.93
C PRO A 54 -4.49 7.33 -40.71
N LEU A 55 -5.25 8.40 -40.50
CA LEU A 55 -4.99 9.40 -39.45
C LEU A 55 -5.28 8.87 -38.04
N VAL A 56 -6.34 8.08 -37.88
CA VAL A 56 -6.86 7.64 -36.58
C VAL A 56 -5.83 6.84 -35.77
N PRO A 57 -5.16 5.80 -36.33
CA PRO A 57 -4.10 5.09 -35.61
C PRO A 57 -2.98 6.00 -35.10
N TYR A 58 -2.60 6.99 -35.92
CA TYR A 58 -1.54 7.93 -35.58
C TYR A 58 -1.93 8.85 -34.41
N LEU A 59 -3.17 9.36 -34.42
CA LEU A 59 -3.70 10.17 -33.33
C LEU A 59 -3.79 9.39 -32.01
N ILE A 60 -4.24 8.14 -32.04
CA ILE A 60 -4.31 7.30 -30.84
C ILE A 60 -2.91 7.10 -30.24
N VAL A 61 -1.91 6.78 -31.08
CA VAL A 61 -0.52 6.60 -30.63
C VAL A 61 0.04 7.90 -30.02
N ILE A 62 -0.19 9.06 -30.65
CA ILE A 62 0.26 10.35 -30.10
C ILE A 62 -0.37 10.60 -28.73
N VAL A 63 -1.69 10.41 -28.60
CA VAL A 63 -2.39 10.63 -27.32
C VAL A 63 -1.83 9.69 -26.24
N SER A 64 -1.59 8.43 -26.59
CA SER A 64 -0.96 7.46 -25.69
C SER A 64 0.44 7.87 -25.26
N GLU A 65 1.29 8.33 -26.18
CA GLU A 65 2.65 8.80 -25.88
C GLU A 65 2.62 10.07 -25.00
N ILE A 66 1.68 10.99 -25.24
CA ILE A 66 1.49 12.18 -24.40
C ILE A 66 1.11 11.78 -22.97
N VAL A 67 0.14 10.88 -22.81
CA VAL A 67 -0.29 10.42 -21.47
C VAL A 67 0.85 9.68 -20.77
N LEU A 68 1.58 8.82 -21.48
CA LEU A 68 2.72 8.10 -20.93
C LEU A 68 3.85 9.04 -20.49
N ALA A 69 4.19 10.03 -21.33
CA ALA A 69 5.17 11.06 -20.99
C ALA A 69 4.73 11.90 -19.79
N PHE A 70 3.44 12.27 -19.73
CA PHE A 70 2.87 12.97 -18.58
C PHE A 70 3.04 12.15 -17.29
N LEU A 71 2.67 10.87 -17.29
CA LEU A 71 2.82 9.99 -16.12
C LEU A 71 4.29 9.80 -15.73
N TRP A 72 5.18 9.65 -16.71
CA TRP A 72 6.62 9.56 -16.48
C TRP A 72 7.17 10.85 -15.84
N VAL A 73 6.78 12.03 -16.34
CA VAL A 73 7.18 13.33 -15.78
C VAL A 73 6.67 13.48 -14.35
N MET A 74 5.40 13.14 -14.10
CA MET A 74 4.80 13.17 -12.76
C MET A 74 5.57 12.29 -11.78
N HIS A 75 5.91 11.07 -12.18
CA HIS A 75 6.67 10.15 -11.34
C HIS A 75 8.11 10.66 -11.10
N GLN A 76 8.88 10.86 -12.18
CA GLN A 76 10.30 11.15 -12.09
C GLN A 76 10.62 12.48 -11.40
N LEU A 77 9.88 13.55 -11.70
CA LEU A 77 10.12 14.85 -11.04
C LEU A 77 9.68 14.82 -9.57
N ALA A 78 8.61 14.09 -9.23
CA ALA A 78 8.10 14.08 -7.87
C ALA A 78 8.94 13.20 -6.93
N THR A 79 9.29 11.98 -7.34
CA THR A 79 9.93 10.97 -6.46
C THR A 79 11.46 11.00 -6.56
N GLN A 80 12.01 11.25 -7.76
CA GLN A 80 13.44 11.03 -8.02
C GLN A 80 14.29 12.31 -8.00
N TRP A 81 13.68 13.50 -7.92
CA TRP A 81 14.41 14.78 -8.05
C TRP A 81 15.39 15.09 -6.90
N ARG A 82 15.06 14.65 -5.67
CA ARG A 82 15.91 14.85 -4.47
C ARG A 82 15.64 13.75 -3.43
N PRO A 83 16.13 12.52 -3.65
CA PRO A 83 15.98 11.44 -2.68
C PRO A 83 16.71 11.78 -1.37
N VAL A 84 16.06 11.51 -0.25
CA VAL A 84 16.59 11.75 1.10
C VAL A 84 16.49 10.49 1.94
N LYS A 85 17.47 10.28 2.83
CA LYS A 85 17.45 9.24 3.86
C LYS A 85 17.45 9.93 5.22
N ARG A 86 16.53 9.52 6.09
CA ARG A 86 16.44 10.04 7.45
C ARG A 86 16.90 8.98 8.45
N THR A 87 17.67 9.41 9.44
CA THR A 87 18.14 8.55 10.54
C THR A 87 17.73 9.19 11.86
N VAL A 88 17.22 8.39 12.78
CA VAL A 88 16.71 8.82 14.09
C VAL A 88 17.58 8.24 15.21
N TYR A 89 17.63 8.91 16.36
CA TYR A 89 18.47 8.53 17.50
C TYR A 89 17.66 8.46 18.81
N PRO A 90 16.89 7.37 19.04
CA PRO A 90 16.05 7.23 20.24
C PRO A 90 16.81 7.38 21.57
N GLY A 91 18.07 6.97 21.63
CA GLY A 91 18.90 7.11 22.84
C GLY A 91 19.26 8.56 23.22
N ARG A 92 18.90 9.55 22.38
CA ARG A 92 19.08 10.98 22.68
C ARG A 92 17.79 11.66 23.15
N LEU A 93 16.67 10.92 23.20
CA LEU A 93 15.41 11.44 23.71
C LEU A 93 15.54 11.86 25.18
N PRO A 94 14.69 12.79 25.62
CA PRO A 94 14.64 13.12 27.04
C PRO A 94 14.18 11.91 27.87
N GLU A 95 14.42 12.00 29.18
CA GLU A 95 13.93 11.03 30.15
C GLU A 95 12.43 10.73 29.98
N ASP A 96 12.05 9.51 30.34
CA ASP A 96 10.69 8.97 30.19
C ASP A 96 9.60 9.85 30.82
N ASN A 97 9.92 10.53 31.93
CA ASN A 97 9.02 11.49 32.60
C ASN A 97 8.68 12.72 31.74
N LYS A 98 9.49 13.08 30.73
CA LYS A 98 9.30 14.23 29.83
C LYS A 98 8.69 13.86 28.48
N LEU A 99 8.58 12.57 28.18
CA LEU A 99 7.93 12.11 26.94
C LEU A 99 6.42 12.44 26.95
N PRO A 100 5.80 12.75 25.81
CA PRO A 100 4.35 12.99 25.73
C PRO A 100 3.57 11.66 25.78
N PRO A 101 2.28 11.66 26.18
CA PRO A 101 1.45 10.47 26.02
C PRO A 101 1.17 10.15 24.54
N ILE A 102 0.97 8.87 24.24
CA ILE A 102 0.67 8.33 22.90
C ILE A 102 -0.47 7.33 23.01
N ASP A 103 -1.43 7.44 22.11
CA ASP A 103 -2.47 6.43 21.91
C ASP A 103 -2.17 5.55 20.69
N VAL A 104 -2.47 4.26 20.76
CA VAL A 104 -2.40 3.34 19.63
C VAL A 104 -3.80 2.86 19.29
N PHE A 105 -4.24 3.07 18.06
CA PHE A 105 -5.56 2.67 17.56
C PHE A 105 -5.42 1.47 16.63
N ILE A 106 -6.08 0.37 16.98
CA ILE A 106 -6.16 -0.85 16.18
C ILE A 106 -7.61 -1.02 15.74
N PHE A 107 -7.84 -1.37 14.48
CA PHE A 107 -9.17 -1.51 13.90
C PHE A 107 -9.40 -2.93 13.43
N THR A 108 -10.51 -3.53 13.86
CA THR A 108 -10.97 -4.82 13.34
C THR A 108 -12.41 -4.72 12.86
N ALA A 109 -12.72 -5.35 11.73
CA ALA A 109 -14.04 -5.40 11.12
C ALA A 109 -14.94 -6.44 11.79
N HIS A 110 -14.58 -7.73 11.76
CA HIS A 110 -15.28 -8.79 12.49
C HIS A 110 -14.46 -10.09 12.51
N PRO A 111 -14.64 -10.94 13.55
CA PRO A 111 -13.75 -12.09 13.80
C PRO A 111 -13.84 -13.23 12.76
N GLY A 112 -14.81 -13.19 11.85
CA GLY A 112 -14.95 -14.17 10.77
C GLY A 112 -14.11 -13.85 9.53
N GLN A 113 -13.69 -12.59 9.36
CA GLN A 113 -12.76 -12.17 8.32
C GLN A 113 -11.34 -11.99 8.87
N GLU A 114 -11.24 -11.49 10.10
CA GLU A 114 -9.98 -11.18 10.77
C GLU A 114 -9.88 -12.03 12.05
N PRO A 115 -9.11 -13.13 12.06
CA PRO A 115 -9.07 -14.05 13.19
C PRO A 115 -8.65 -13.36 14.49
N SER A 116 -9.40 -13.58 15.56
CA SER A 116 -9.16 -12.88 16.84
C SER A 116 -7.75 -13.08 17.40
N LEU A 117 -7.11 -14.23 17.17
CA LEU A 117 -5.74 -14.49 17.62
C LEU A 117 -4.74 -13.53 16.96
N GLU A 118 -4.86 -13.30 15.66
CA GLU A 118 -3.99 -12.36 14.93
C GLU A 118 -4.18 -10.94 15.44
N VAL A 119 -5.43 -10.50 15.59
CA VAL A 119 -5.76 -9.18 16.14
C VAL A 119 -5.19 -9.02 17.56
N MET A 120 -5.32 -10.03 18.41
CA MET A 120 -4.82 -9.95 19.79
C MET A 120 -3.30 -9.96 19.86
N ASN A 121 -2.60 -10.67 18.98
CA ASN A 121 -1.15 -10.57 18.87
C ASN A 121 -0.71 -9.13 18.52
N THR A 122 -1.42 -8.47 17.60
CA THR A 122 -1.21 -7.06 17.30
C THR A 122 -1.47 -6.16 18.53
N VAL A 123 -2.57 -6.37 19.25
CA VAL A 123 -2.87 -5.64 20.51
C VAL A 123 -1.76 -5.81 21.54
N ILE A 124 -1.33 -7.05 21.81
CA ILE A 124 -0.29 -7.35 22.79
C ILE A 124 1.05 -6.74 22.36
N SER A 125 1.39 -6.78 21.06
CA SER A 125 2.60 -6.15 20.52
C SER A 125 2.59 -4.62 20.71
N ALA A 126 1.43 -3.97 20.54
CA ALA A 126 1.27 -2.54 20.74
C ALA A 126 1.40 -2.14 22.21
N MET A 127 0.84 -2.95 23.12
CA MET A 127 0.99 -2.72 24.56
C MET A 127 2.43 -2.94 25.06
N SER A 128 3.25 -3.68 24.32
CA SER A 128 4.61 -4.05 24.71
C SER A 128 5.69 -3.18 24.04
N LEU A 129 5.30 -2.07 23.39
CA LEU A 129 6.20 -1.01 22.95
C LEU A 129 7.09 -0.51 24.09
N ASP A 130 8.33 -0.14 23.75
CA ASP A 130 9.26 0.51 24.67
C ASP A 130 8.86 1.98 24.84
N TYR A 131 7.85 2.19 25.69
CA TYR A 131 7.33 3.50 26.08
C TYR A 131 6.84 3.46 27.53
N PRO A 132 6.82 4.59 28.26
CA PRO A 132 6.35 4.61 29.64
C PRO A 132 4.91 4.11 29.76
N PRO A 133 4.59 3.15 30.66
CA PRO A 133 3.28 2.52 30.73
C PRO A 133 2.16 3.50 31.03
N ASP A 134 2.43 4.52 31.85
CA ASP A 134 1.50 5.60 32.21
C ASP A 134 1.22 6.57 31.06
N LYS A 135 1.97 6.48 29.97
CA LYS A 135 1.89 7.34 28.79
C LYS A 135 1.51 6.62 27.52
N LEU A 136 1.34 5.30 27.59
CA LEU A 136 0.93 4.48 26.46
C LEU A 136 -0.50 4.00 26.71
N SER A 137 -1.40 4.26 25.76
CA SER A 137 -2.74 3.71 25.76
C SER A 137 -3.01 2.99 24.45
N VAL A 138 -3.62 1.81 24.49
CA VAL A 138 -3.98 1.00 23.34
C VAL A 138 -5.49 0.88 23.29
N TYR A 139 -6.06 1.16 22.13
CA TYR A 139 -7.49 1.09 21.89
C TYR A 139 -7.78 0.15 20.73
N LEU A 140 -8.68 -0.82 20.95
CA LEU A 140 -9.20 -1.68 19.90
C LEU A 140 -10.60 -1.21 19.50
N SER A 141 -10.75 -0.80 18.24
CA SER A 141 -12.04 -0.53 17.62
C SER A 141 -12.57 -1.81 16.96
N ASP A 142 -13.68 -2.34 17.49
CA ASP A 142 -14.41 -3.46 16.91
C ASP A 142 -15.64 -2.96 16.16
N ASP A 143 -15.54 -2.96 14.84
CA ASP A 143 -16.61 -2.54 13.95
C ASP A 143 -17.76 -3.56 13.90
N GLY A 144 -17.53 -4.81 14.30
CA GLY A 144 -18.54 -5.88 14.31
C GLY A 144 -19.38 -5.92 15.57
N GLY A 145 -18.92 -5.24 16.63
CA GLY A 145 -19.54 -5.26 17.96
C GLY A 145 -19.64 -6.69 18.52
N SER A 146 -18.66 -7.53 18.23
CA SER A 146 -18.71 -8.96 18.49
C SER A 146 -18.34 -9.29 19.94
N TYR A 147 -19.17 -10.11 20.57
CA TYR A 147 -18.83 -10.66 21.89
C TYR A 147 -17.62 -11.60 21.86
N VAL A 148 -17.30 -12.20 20.71
CA VAL A 148 -16.09 -13.04 20.52
C VAL A 148 -14.84 -12.17 20.56
N THR A 149 -14.86 -11.04 19.85
CA THR A 149 -13.75 -10.07 19.89
C THR A 149 -13.57 -9.51 21.28
N LEU A 150 -14.65 -9.11 21.96
CA LEU A 150 -14.56 -8.60 23.33
C LEU A 150 -13.99 -9.65 24.31
N TYR A 151 -14.43 -10.91 24.21
CA TYR A 151 -13.86 -12.00 24.99
C TYR A 151 -12.36 -12.14 24.70
N ALA A 152 -11.96 -12.10 23.43
CA ALA A 152 -10.57 -12.22 23.04
C ALA A 152 -9.69 -11.10 23.63
N VAL A 153 -10.20 -9.86 23.69
CA VAL A 153 -9.50 -8.74 24.32
C VAL A 153 -9.29 -8.97 25.82
N ARG A 154 -10.28 -9.53 26.52
CA ARG A 154 -10.16 -9.86 27.95
C ARG A 154 -9.14 -10.96 28.19
N GLU A 155 -9.09 -11.98 27.34
CA GLU A 155 -8.05 -13.01 27.41
C GLU A 155 -6.66 -12.47 27.06
N ALA A 156 -6.57 -11.59 26.06
CA ALA A 156 -5.33 -10.92 25.70
C ALA A 156 -4.79 -10.06 26.85
N TRP A 157 -5.65 -9.36 27.58
CA TRP A 157 -5.29 -8.63 28.79
C TRP A 157 -4.68 -9.54 29.87
N LYS A 158 -5.31 -10.70 30.13
CA LYS A 158 -4.79 -11.68 31.11
C LYS A 158 -3.40 -12.17 30.73
N PHE A 159 -3.19 -12.49 29.46
CA PHE A 159 -1.88 -12.91 28.96
C PHE A 159 -0.86 -11.76 28.98
N ALA A 160 -1.24 -10.55 28.57
CA ALA A 160 -0.38 -9.36 28.54
C ALA A 160 0.21 -9.03 29.91
N ARG A 161 -0.53 -9.27 31.00
CA ARG A 161 -0.04 -9.08 32.38
C ARG A 161 1.16 -9.97 32.75
N LEU A 162 1.31 -11.11 32.07
CA LEU A 162 2.47 -11.99 32.21
C LEU A 162 3.55 -11.60 31.19
N TRP A 163 3.13 -11.38 29.95
CA TRP A 163 4.02 -11.15 28.80
C TRP A 163 4.77 -9.81 28.86
N ILE A 164 4.11 -8.70 29.20
CA ILE A 164 4.74 -7.37 29.17
C ILE A 164 5.88 -7.24 30.18
N PRO A 165 5.73 -7.63 31.47
CA PRO A 165 6.85 -7.64 32.41
C PRO A 165 7.98 -8.57 31.95
N PHE A 166 7.66 -9.74 31.39
CA PHE A 166 8.64 -10.65 30.82
C PHE A 166 9.46 -9.99 29.70
N CYS A 167 8.80 -9.35 28.73
CA CYS A 167 9.50 -8.63 27.66
C CYS A 167 10.40 -7.51 28.16
N ARG A 168 10.02 -6.81 29.25
CA ARG A 168 10.82 -5.73 29.83
C ARG A 168 12.01 -6.26 30.61
N ASN A 169 11.82 -7.27 31.45
CA ASN A 169 12.86 -7.84 32.29
C ASN A 169 13.99 -8.50 31.48
N TYR A 170 13.65 -9.09 30.33
CA TYR A 170 14.61 -9.72 29.42
C TYR A 170 14.97 -8.86 28.20
N GLU A 171 14.51 -7.60 28.16
CA GLU A 171 14.77 -6.66 27.06
C GLU A 171 14.51 -7.23 25.65
N LEU A 172 13.47 -8.07 25.50
CA LEU A 172 13.19 -8.76 24.25
C LEU A 172 12.99 -7.76 23.11
N LYS A 173 13.48 -8.07 21.91
CA LYS A 173 13.23 -7.27 20.71
C LYS A 173 11.96 -7.69 20.00
N ILE A 174 11.61 -8.98 20.00
CA ILE A 174 10.39 -9.51 19.41
C ILE A 174 9.28 -9.46 20.47
N ARG A 175 8.33 -8.56 20.26
CA ARG A 175 7.24 -8.28 21.21
C ARG A 175 5.92 -8.94 20.86
N CYS A 176 5.73 -9.28 19.59
CA CYS A 176 4.60 -10.09 19.14
C CYS A 176 4.78 -11.53 19.63
N PRO A 177 3.86 -12.07 20.45
CA PRO A 177 3.98 -13.41 21.01
C PRO A 177 4.11 -14.49 19.94
N GLU A 178 3.22 -14.49 18.94
CA GLU A 178 3.26 -15.43 17.83
C GLU A 178 4.62 -15.42 17.12
N SER A 179 5.14 -14.23 16.80
CA SER A 179 6.43 -14.11 16.12
C SER A 179 7.60 -14.54 17.00
N TYR A 180 7.53 -14.32 18.32
CA TYR A 180 8.58 -14.75 19.24
C TYR A 180 8.62 -16.27 19.40
N PHE A 181 7.47 -16.90 19.59
CA PHE A 181 7.38 -18.35 19.79
C PHE A 181 7.57 -19.15 18.49
N SER A 182 7.27 -18.56 17.34
CA SER A 182 7.45 -19.15 16.01
C SER A 182 8.78 -18.79 15.32
N ALA A 183 9.60 -17.88 15.89
CA ALA A 183 10.94 -17.57 15.37
C ALA A 183 11.85 -18.81 15.40
N ASP A 184 12.99 -18.83 14.69
CA ASP A 184 14.00 -19.89 14.78
C ASP A 184 14.98 -19.67 15.97
N GLU A 185 15.75 -20.69 16.36
CA GLU A 185 16.72 -20.57 17.48
C GLU A 185 17.83 -19.51 17.24
N GLU A 186 18.09 -19.14 15.99
CA GLU A 186 19.03 -18.08 15.60
C GLU A 186 18.47 -16.65 15.73
N SER A 187 17.28 -16.47 16.32
CA SER A 187 16.67 -15.15 16.47
C SER A 187 17.49 -14.22 17.38
N ALA A 188 17.28 -12.91 17.24
CA ALA A 188 18.02 -11.90 17.99
C ALA A 188 17.78 -11.91 19.51
N ASP A 189 16.80 -12.69 19.97
CA ASP A 189 16.45 -12.87 21.38
C ASP A 189 16.67 -14.33 21.79
N GLU A 190 17.12 -14.52 23.03
CA GLU A 190 17.29 -15.86 23.61
C GLU A 190 15.91 -16.51 23.80
N LYS A 191 15.70 -17.68 23.20
CA LYS A 191 14.45 -18.43 23.36
C LYS A 191 14.39 -19.14 24.70
N PHE A 192 13.51 -18.66 25.56
CA PHE A 192 13.15 -19.36 26.80
C PHE A 192 12.16 -20.51 26.54
N THR A 193 12.64 -21.61 25.97
CA THR A 193 11.81 -22.82 25.72
C THR A 193 11.36 -23.46 27.03
N GLY A 194 10.08 -23.87 27.12
CA GLY A 194 9.53 -24.54 28.31
C GLY A 194 9.21 -23.63 29.50
N CYS A 195 9.34 -22.30 29.36
CA CYS A 195 8.96 -21.34 30.40
C CYS A 195 7.44 -21.30 30.64
N SER A 196 7.02 -20.71 31.76
CA SER A 196 5.60 -20.59 32.13
C SER A 196 4.79 -19.83 31.07
N GLU A 197 5.41 -18.83 30.46
CA GLU A 197 4.86 -17.94 29.43
C GLU A 197 4.54 -18.70 28.15
N PHE A 198 5.37 -19.68 27.76
CA PHE A 198 5.12 -20.53 26.59
C PHE A 198 3.83 -21.35 26.79
N LYS A 199 3.68 -21.97 27.95
CA LYS A 199 2.47 -22.75 28.28
C LYS A 199 1.24 -21.85 28.33
N LYS A 200 1.37 -20.65 28.91
CA LYS A 200 0.29 -19.67 29.00
C LYS A 200 -0.11 -19.11 27.65
N TYR A 201 0.82 -18.97 26.71
CA TYR A 201 0.51 -18.57 25.34
C TYR A 201 -0.28 -19.65 24.61
N ALA A 202 0.11 -20.92 24.76
CA ALA A 202 -0.64 -22.04 24.18
C ALA A 202 -2.07 -22.15 24.76
N GLU A 203 -2.24 -21.98 26.08
CA GLU A 203 -3.57 -21.91 26.72
C GLU A 203 -4.41 -20.74 26.16
N PHE A 204 -3.77 -19.58 25.93
CA PHE A 204 -4.40 -18.41 25.33
C PHE A 204 -4.85 -18.67 23.88
N GLN A 205 -3.99 -19.29 23.05
CA GLN A 205 -4.33 -19.68 21.67
C GLN A 205 -5.54 -20.62 21.66
N GLU A 206 -5.51 -21.69 22.46
CA GLU A 206 -6.62 -22.65 22.55
C GLU A 206 -7.94 -21.99 22.98
N ALA A 207 -7.87 -21.06 23.94
CA ALA A 207 -9.06 -20.32 24.39
C ALA A 207 -9.69 -19.48 23.28
N LEU A 208 -8.87 -18.83 22.45
CA LEU A 208 -9.36 -18.03 21.32
C LEU A 208 -9.89 -18.91 20.18
N GLU A 209 -9.18 -19.99 19.85
CA GLU A 209 -9.62 -20.96 18.83
C GLU A 209 -10.97 -21.58 19.19
N LYS A 210 -11.14 -22.01 20.44
CA LYS A 210 -12.42 -22.56 20.91
C LYS A 210 -13.57 -21.58 20.80
N ASN A 211 -13.33 -20.29 21.04
CA ASN A 211 -14.36 -19.26 20.93
C ASN A 211 -14.61 -18.82 19.48
N SER A 212 -13.63 -18.98 18.59
CA SER A 212 -13.71 -18.59 17.17
C SER A 212 -14.82 -19.30 16.39
N VAL A 213 -15.27 -20.48 16.85
CA VAL A 213 -16.39 -21.22 16.26
C VAL A 213 -17.67 -20.37 16.19
N ASN A 214 -17.82 -19.42 17.12
CA ASN A 214 -18.96 -18.51 17.19
C ASN A 214 -18.79 -17.21 16.40
N ALA A 215 -17.65 -17.01 15.71
CA ALA A 215 -17.28 -15.74 15.09
C ALA A 215 -18.37 -15.19 14.15
N ASN A 216 -18.89 -16.02 13.23
CA ASN A 216 -19.90 -15.58 12.26
C ASN A 216 -21.27 -15.28 12.90
N ALA A 217 -21.62 -15.92 14.01
CA ALA A 217 -22.87 -15.67 14.73
C ALA A 217 -22.76 -14.48 15.70
N SER A 218 -21.53 -14.02 15.98
CA SER A 218 -21.27 -13.04 17.04
C SER A 218 -21.37 -11.58 16.61
N TYR A 219 -21.33 -11.29 15.31
CA TYR A 219 -21.39 -9.92 14.80
C TYR A 219 -22.82 -9.54 14.42
N SER A 220 -23.14 -8.25 14.56
CA SER A 220 -24.45 -7.71 14.19
C SER A 220 -24.28 -6.44 13.35
N ARG A 221 -25.20 -6.20 12.42
CA ARG A 221 -25.32 -4.89 11.74
C ARG A 221 -26.16 -3.89 12.54
N ASN A 222 -26.74 -4.33 13.65
CA ASN A 222 -27.54 -3.54 14.56
C ASN A 222 -27.12 -3.84 16.01
N HIS A 223 -26.33 -2.96 16.61
CA HIS A 223 -25.90 -3.10 17.99
C HIS A 223 -25.66 -1.72 18.62
N PRO A 224 -25.88 -1.58 19.94
CA PRO A 224 -25.54 -0.35 20.64
C PRO A 224 -24.02 -0.15 20.69
N SER A 225 -23.61 1.08 21.03
CA SER A 225 -22.21 1.35 21.36
C SER A 225 -21.79 0.68 22.67
N ARG A 226 -20.53 0.26 22.77
CA ARG A 226 -19.91 -0.25 23.98
C ARG A 226 -18.49 0.31 24.09
N ILE A 227 -18.15 0.87 25.25
CA ILE A 227 -16.80 1.30 25.58
C ILE A 227 -16.43 0.64 26.89
N GLU A 228 -15.32 -0.06 26.94
CA GLU A 228 -14.88 -0.82 28.11
C GLU A 228 -13.38 -0.63 28.32
N VAL A 229 -12.99 -0.11 29.49
CA VAL A 229 -11.60 -0.14 29.93
C VAL A 229 -11.35 -1.53 30.50
N ILE A 230 -10.38 -2.24 29.93
CA ILE A 230 -10.15 -3.64 30.25
C ILE A 230 -9.26 -3.71 31.50
N THR A 231 -9.80 -4.29 32.57
CA THR A 231 -9.14 -4.46 33.86
C THR A 231 -9.44 -5.84 34.43
N ASP A 232 -8.78 -6.19 35.53
CA ASP A 232 -9.25 -7.31 36.37
C ASP A 232 -10.59 -6.90 37.01
N GLU A 233 -11.57 -7.81 37.08
CA GLU A 233 -12.91 -7.54 37.63
C GLU A 233 -12.87 -7.21 39.14
N ASP A 234 -11.80 -7.58 39.86
CA ASP A 234 -11.68 -7.54 41.32
C ASP A 234 -10.71 -6.46 41.87
N LYS A 235 -10.29 -5.47 41.07
CA LYS A 235 -9.31 -4.46 41.51
C LYS A 235 -9.80 -3.03 41.33
N ASP A 236 -9.80 -2.28 42.43
CA ASP A 236 -10.18 -0.85 42.48
C ASP A 236 -9.21 0.09 41.75
N SER A 237 -8.04 -0.38 41.29
CA SER A 237 -7.04 0.46 40.63
C SER A 237 -6.33 -0.24 39.46
N TYR A 238 -6.05 0.55 38.42
CA TYR A 238 -5.33 0.10 37.23
C TYR A 238 -3.86 -0.24 37.57
N PRO A 239 -3.29 -1.35 37.07
CA PRO A 239 -1.89 -1.68 37.33
C PRO A 239 -0.95 -0.61 36.75
N LYS A 240 -0.11 0.01 37.58
CA LYS A 240 0.83 1.08 37.16
C LYS A 240 1.85 0.65 36.11
N GLU A 241 2.13 -0.64 36.03
CA GLU A 241 3.10 -1.20 35.07
C GLU A 241 2.47 -1.54 33.72
N MET A 242 1.15 -1.46 33.59
CA MET A 242 0.44 -1.82 32.36
C MET A 242 -0.01 -0.56 31.61
N PRO A 243 0.14 -0.53 30.28
CA PRO A 243 -0.52 0.47 29.44
C PRO A 243 -2.04 0.32 29.51
N LEU A 244 -2.77 1.43 29.35
CA LEU A 244 -4.23 1.43 29.29
C LEU A 244 -4.71 0.62 28.09
N LEU A 245 -5.67 -0.30 28.27
CA LEU A 245 -6.33 -1.03 27.18
C LEU A 245 -7.83 -0.72 27.15
N VAL A 246 -8.32 -0.20 26.03
CA VAL A 246 -9.73 0.19 25.86
C VAL A 246 -10.34 -0.51 24.65
N TYR A 247 -11.45 -1.21 24.88
CA TYR A 247 -12.30 -1.74 23.82
C TYR A 247 -13.38 -0.73 23.45
N VAL A 248 -13.57 -0.52 22.14
CA VAL A 248 -14.57 0.39 21.60
C VAL A 248 -15.35 -0.31 20.48
N ALA A 249 -16.65 -0.48 20.67
CA ALA A 249 -17.60 -0.78 19.61
C ALA A 249 -18.53 0.42 19.43
N ARG A 250 -18.53 1.01 18.24
CA ARG A 250 -19.44 2.11 17.92
C ARG A 250 -20.85 1.60 17.68
N GLU A 251 -21.85 2.44 17.89
CA GLU A 251 -23.24 2.08 17.54
C GLU A 251 -23.36 1.85 16.02
N LYS A 252 -24.04 0.78 15.64
CA LYS A 252 -24.42 0.51 14.24
C LYS A 252 -25.92 0.31 14.12
N ARG A 253 -26.50 0.91 13.08
CA ARG A 253 -27.91 0.76 12.68
C ARG A 253 -27.96 0.47 11.18
N PRO A 254 -28.85 -0.42 10.71
CA PRO A 254 -28.93 -0.80 9.30
C PRO A 254 -29.18 0.38 8.35
N ASP A 255 -29.95 1.36 8.79
CA ASP A 255 -30.35 2.52 7.99
C ASP A 255 -29.34 3.68 8.00
N HIS A 256 -28.22 3.53 8.72
CA HIS A 256 -27.23 4.58 8.88
C HIS A 256 -25.89 4.20 8.25
N HIS A 257 -25.44 4.98 7.27
CA HIS A 257 -24.13 4.78 6.68
C HIS A 257 -23.02 5.15 7.68
N HIS A 258 -22.13 4.21 7.97
CA HIS A 258 -21.15 4.35 9.05
C HIS A 258 -19.74 4.70 8.56
N HIS A 259 -19.52 4.94 7.26
CA HIS A 259 -18.23 5.39 6.71
C HIS A 259 -17.03 4.49 7.03
N PHE A 260 -17.25 3.16 7.16
CA PHE A 260 -16.19 2.15 7.31
C PHE A 260 -15.08 2.57 8.31
N LYS A 261 -13.81 2.35 7.96
CA LYS A 261 -12.64 2.63 8.81
C LYS A 261 -12.52 4.12 9.17
N ALA A 262 -12.76 5.03 8.22
CA ALA A 262 -12.76 6.47 8.48
C ALA A 262 -13.73 6.87 9.62
N GLY A 263 -14.94 6.32 9.61
CA GLY A 263 -15.93 6.59 10.66
C GLY A 263 -15.52 5.99 12.02
N ALA A 264 -14.91 4.81 12.01
CA ALA A 264 -14.42 4.14 13.21
C ALA A 264 -13.31 4.99 13.86
N LEU A 265 -12.37 5.48 13.05
CA LEU A 265 -11.27 6.31 13.55
C LEU A 265 -11.74 7.64 14.11
N ASN A 266 -12.71 8.30 13.47
CA ASN A 266 -13.27 9.54 14.01
C ASN A 266 -14.03 9.33 15.33
N VAL A 267 -14.63 8.15 15.55
CA VAL A 267 -15.17 7.78 16.88
C VAL A 267 -14.02 7.58 17.86
N MET A 268 -12.98 6.85 17.49
CA MET A 268 -11.81 6.58 18.32
C MET A 268 -11.13 7.86 18.81
N LEU A 269 -10.91 8.83 17.93
CA LEU A 269 -10.36 10.14 18.31
C LEU A 269 -11.21 10.85 19.37
N ARG A 270 -12.55 10.77 19.28
CA ARG A 270 -13.43 11.38 20.29
C ARG A 270 -13.40 10.63 21.62
N VAL A 271 -13.31 9.31 21.58
CA VAL A 271 -13.21 8.47 22.79
C VAL A 271 -11.86 8.70 23.47
N SER A 272 -10.76 8.67 22.72
CA SER A 272 -9.41 8.93 23.21
C SER A 272 -9.31 10.33 23.84
N ALA A 273 -9.87 11.36 23.21
CA ALA A 273 -9.88 12.73 23.75
C ALA A 273 -10.57 12.84 25.13
N LEU A 274 -11.48 11.93 25.47
CA LEU A 274 -12.15 11.90 26.77
C LEU A 274 -11.43 11.02 27.81
N ILE A 275 -10.67 10.01 27.36
CA ILE A 275 -10.07 9.00 28.24
C ILE A 275 -8.60 9.33 28.54
N SER A 276 -7.73 9.38 27.53
CA SER A 276 -6.29 9.63 27.69
C SER A 276 -5.85 11.02 27.20
N ASN A 277 -6.58 11.60 26.24
CA ASN A 277 -6.29 12.89 25.61
C ASN A 277 -4.83 13.03 25.15
N ALA A 278 -4.28 11.98 24.53
CA ALA A 278 -2.92 11.99 24.05
C ALA A 278 -2.74 12.95 22.86
N PRO A 279 -1.66 13.75 22.81
CA PRO A 279 -1.38 14.65 21.69
C PRO A 279 -0.95 13.92 20.41
N TYR A 280 -0.47 12.68 20.53
CA TYR A 280 -0.05 11.85 19.41
C TYR A 280 -0.81 10.53 19.42
N PHE A 281 -1.15 10.04 18.24
CA PHE A 281 -1.73 8.72 18.07
C PHE A 281 -1.07 7.97 16.91
N LEU A 282 -0.97 6.66 17.08
CA LEU A 282 -0.50 5.70 16.08
C LEU A 282 -1.71 4.91 15.57
N VAL A 283 -1.85 4.81 14.25
CA VAL A 283 -2.90 4.00 13.62
C VAL A 283 -2.26 2.71 13.11
N LEU A 284 -2.81 1.57 13.52
CA LEU A 284 -2.40 0.24 13.09
C LEU A 284 -3.60 -0.53 12.53
N ASP A 285 -3.32 -1.31 11.50
CA ASP A 285 -4.26 -2.30 10.98
C ASP A 285 -4.12 -3.57 11.84
N CYS A 286 -5.18 -4.36 11.95
CA CYS A 286 -5.18 -5.52 12.83
C CYS A 286 -4.18 -6.62 12.42
N ASP A 287 -3.77 -6.62 11.16
CA ASP A 287 -2.77 -7.50 10.56
C ASP A 287 -1.35 -6.91 10.57
N MET A 288 -1.12 -5.76 11.22
CA MET A 288 0.17 -5.08 11.31
C MET A 288 0.63 -4.94 12.77
N TYR A 289 1.51 -5.82 13.22
CA TYR A 289 2.04 -5.81 14.59
C TYR A 289 3.30 -4.94 14.74
N CYS A 290 3.56 -4.51 15.97
CA CYS A 290 4.76 -3.74 16.34
C CYS A 290 5.97 -4.68 16.45
N HIS A 291 6.88 -4.62 15.47
CA HIS A 291 8.05 -5.50 15.40
C HIS A 291 9.31 -4.90 16.06
N ASP A 292 9.50 -3.59 15.97
CA ASP A 292 10.53 -2.88 16.74
C ASP A 292 9.88 -2.18 17.94
N PRO A 293 10.21 -2.57 19.18
CA PRO A 293 9.63 -1.95 20.38
C PRO A 293 9.93 -0.46 20.47
N SER A 294 11.03 0.01 19.87
CA SER A 294 11.44 1.41 19.91
C SER A 294 10.70 2.30 18.90
N SER A 295 9.78 1.75 18.09
CA SER A 295 9.08 2.47 17.01
C SER A 295 8.39 3.78 17.47
N ALA A 296 7.72 3.77 18.62
CA ALA A 296 7.12 4.97 19.20
C ALA A 296 8.18 6.04 19.54
N ARG A 297 9.29 5.63 20.18
CA ARG A 297 10.43 6.52 20.46
C ARG A 297 11.06 7.04 19.17
N GLN A 298 11.22 6.21 18.15
CA GLN A 298 11.72 6.63 16.83
C GLN A 298 10.86 7.72 16.20
N ALA A 299 9.53 7.64 16.33
CA ALA A 299 8.64 8.71 15.90
C ALA A 299 8.81 9.99 16.74
N MET A 300 8.95 9.84 18.07
CA MET A 300 9.18 10.98 18.98
C MET A 300 10.47 11.74 18.67
N CYS A 301 11.51 11.08 18.14
CA CYS A 301 12.71 11.78 17.66
C CYS A 301 12.39 12.85 16.61
N ILE A 302 11.32 12.69 15.82
CA ILE A 302 10.90 13.65 14.81
C ILE A 302 10.08 14.78 15.42
N TYR A 303 9.14 14.45 16.30
CA TYR A 303 8.23 15.44 16.88
C TYR A 303 8.88 16.30 17.96
N LEU A 304 9.83 15.75 18.72
CA LEU A 304 10.47 16.43 19.86
C LEU A 304 11.79 17.13 19.49
N ASP A 305 12.21 17.09 18.22
CA ASP A 305 13.42 17.79 17.81
C ASP A 305 13.21 19.32 17.94
N SER A 306 14.26 20.04 18.36
CA SER A 306 14.20 21.47 18.67
C SER A 306 14.06 22.38 17.43
N ASP A 307 14.14 21.79 16.23
CA ASP A 307 14.03 22.48 14.96
C ASP A 307 12.61 23.01 14.70
N GLN A 308 12.47 24.19 14.10
CA GLN A 308 11.16 24.75 13.69
C GLN A 308 10.34 23.82 12.76
N ILE A 309 11.01 22.83 12.15
CA ILE A 309 10.39 21.84 11.28
C ILE A 309 9.51 20.87 12.09
N SER A 310 9.89 20.51 13.32
CA SER A 310 9.17 19.52 14.14
C SER A 310 7.74 19.99 14.47
N ALA A 311 7.56 21.28 14.75
CA ALA A 311 6.26 21.90 15.01
C ALA A 311 5.31 21.88 13.81
N GLN A 312 5.82 21.67 12.59
CA GLN A 312 5.02 21.56 11.36
C GLN A 312 4.78 20.11 10.94
N ILE A 313 5.38 19.13 11.62
CA ILE A 313 5.18 17.72 11.32
C ILE A 313 3.79 17.31 11.80
N GLY A 314 2.90 17.04 10.85
CA GLY A 314 1.58 16.47 11.14
C GLY A 314 1.66 14.96 11.37
N TRP A 315 2.65 14.28 10.77
CA TRP A 315 2.84 12.85 10.97
C TRP A 315 4.19 12.28 10.57
N VAL A 316 4.47 11.09 11.11
CA VAL A 316 5.62 10.23 10.75
C VAL A 316 5.10 8.94 10.14
N GLN A 317 5.55 8.64 8.93
CA GLN A 317 5.26 7.41 8.22
C GLN A 317 6.43 6.43 8.33
N PHE A 318 6.10 5.16 8.56
CA PHE A 318 7.03 4.04 8.52
C PHE A 318 6.72 3.12 7.33
N PRO A 319 7.71 2.42 6.77
CA PRO A 319 7.46 1.38 5.77
C PRO A 319 6.54 0.29 6.32
N GLN A 320 5.60 -0.16 5.51
CA GLN A 320 4.81 -1.36 5.77
C GLN A 320 5.51 -2.55 5.11
N LYS A 321 6.18 -3.36 5.93
CA LYS A 321 6.88 -4.57 5.47
C LYS A 321 6.09 -5.80 5.87
N PHE A 322 6.20 -6.88 5.10
CA PHE A 322 5.42 -8.10 5.33
C PHE A 322 6.33 -9.28 5.62
N HIS A 323 5.95 -10.10 6.61
CA HIS A 323 6.79 -11.22 7.05
C HIS A 323 6.48 -12.55 6.36
N ASN A 324 5.29 -12.67 5.75
CA ASN A 324 4.84 -13.87 5.05
C ASN A 324 5.30 -13.92 3.57
N ILE A 325 6.27 -13.07 3.19
CA ILE A 325 6.94 -13.12 1.90
C ILE A 325 7.96 -14.26 1.95
N ILE A 326 7.62 -15.41 1.36
CA ILE A 326 8.53 -16.57 1.26
C ILE A 326 9.68 -16.19 0.30
N SER A 327 10.85 -15.94 0.88
CA SER A 327 11.94 -15.09 0.36
C SER A 327 12.70 -15.56 -0.89
N GLU A 328 12.18 -16.48 -1.68
CA GLU A 328 12.79 -16.84 -2.97
C GLU A 328 11.82 -16.89 -4.15
N HIS A 329 10.50 -16.77 -3.94
CA HIS A 329 9.50 -17.02 -4.99
C HIS A 329 8.33 -16.02 -5.00
N ASP A 330 8.44 -14.86 -4.34
CA ASP A 330 7.40 -13.84 -4.44
C ASP A 330 7.30 -13.33 -5.90
N ILE A 331 6.18 -13.62 -6.54
CA ILE A 331 5.85 -13.22 -7.92
C ILE A 331 4.82 -12.09 -7.96
N TYR A 332 4.31 -11.66 -6.80
CA TYR A 332 3.19 -10.73 -6.67
C TYR A 332 3.61 -9.33 -6.20
N ASP A 333 4.91 -9.09 -5.94
CA ASP A 333 5.45 -7.80 -5.50
C ASP A 333 4.63 -7.24 -4.32
N SER A 334 4.36 -8.12 -3.37
CA SER A 334 3.47 -7.84 -2.24
C SER A 334 4.08 -6.85 -1.25
N GLY A 335 5.40 -6.58 -1.39
CA GLY A 335 6.24 -5.78 -0.50
C GLY A 335 6.17 -4.25 -0.66
N HIS A 336 5.26 -3.72 -1.48
CA HIS A 336 5.19 -2.29 -1.73
C HIS A 336 4.59 -1.50 -0.54
N ASN A 337 5.35 -0.53 -0.03
CA ASN A 337 4.95 0.35 1.09
C ASN A 337 3.79 1.28 0.68
N SER A 338 2.78 1.38 1.55
CA SER A 338 1.72 2.39 1.44
C SER A 338 1.82 3.40 2.58
N ASP A 339 1.61 4.69 2.26
CA ASP A 339 1.70 5.81 3.20
C ASP A 339 0.29 6.20 3.70
N TRP A 340 0.12 6.43 5.00
CA TRP A 340 -1.18 6.62 5.67
C TRP A 340 -1.16 7.82 6.61
N VAL A 341 -2.19 8.69 6.58
CA VAL A 341 -2.62 9.54 7.73
C VAL A 341 -4.03 10.08 7.58
N GLY A 342 -4.84 9.91 8.64
CA GLY A 342 -6.09 10.63 8.94
C GLY A 342 -7.19 10.46 7.89
N TYR A 343 -8.46 10.79 8.20
CA TYR A 343 -9.55 10.30 7.35
C TYR A 343 -10.70 11.28 7.06
N ILE A 344 -10.75 11.76 5.82
CA ILE A 344 -11.83 12.51 5.18
C ILE A 344 -12.73 11.51 4.46
N TYR A 345 -14.05 11.67 4.62
CA TYR A 345 -15.04 10.80 4.02
C TYR A 345 -15.18 10.97 2.50
N ASN A 346 -15.89 10.03 1.86
CA ASN A 346 -16.37 10.04 0.47
C ASN A 346 -15.40 9.56 -0.62
N THR A 347 -14.31 8.91 -0.23
CA THR A 347 -13.48 8.12 -1.16
C THR A 347 -13.11 6.80 -0.49
N VAL A 348 -12.82 5.77 -1.29
CA VAL A 348 -12.28 4.48 -0.82
C VAL A 348 -10.79 4.54 -0.45
N SER A 349 -10.14 5.68 -0.70
CA SER A 349 -8.78 6.01 -0.26
C SER A 349 -8.81 7.25 0.63
N GLU A 350 -9.51 7.13 1.76
CA GLU A 350 -9.69 8.21 2.74
C GLU A 350 -8.36 8.73 3.34
N ASP A 351 -7.33 7.88 3.34
CA ASP A 351 -5.95 8.12 3.73
C ASP A 351 -5.24 9.14 2.82
N MET A 352 -5.29 8.89 1.51
CA MET A 352 -4.63 9.70 0.51
C MET A 352 -5.24 11.11 0.45
N VAL A 353 -6.56 11.21 0.50
CA VAL A 353 -7.23 12.53 0.47
C VAL A 353 -6.96 13.33 1.74
N THR A 354 -6.79 12.67 2.89
CA THR A 354 -6.53 13.39 4.15
C THR A 354 -5.11 13.90 4.21
N SER A 355 -4.14 13.06 3.85
CA SER A 355 -2.76 13.50 3.73
C SER A 355 -2.64 14.68 2.74
N LEU A 356 -3.30 14.59 1.58
CA LEU A 356 -3.37 15.68 0.61
C LEU A 356 -3.91 16.98 1.24
N VAL A 357 -5.02 16.89 1.97
CA VAL A 357 -5.67 18.08 2.56
C VAL A 357 -4.84 18.65 3.71
N LEU A 358 -4.19 17.82 4.53
CA LEU A 358 -3.28 18.29 5.58
C LEU A 358 -2.06 18.99 4.98
N HIS A 359 -1.45 18.41 3.94
CA HIS A 359 -0.37 19.06 3.19
C HIS A 359 -0.81 20.36 2.55
N CYS A 360 -2.02 20.43 1.99
CA CYS A 360 -2.60 21.69 1.49
C CYS A 360 -2.82 22.75 2.58
N ARG A 361 -2.84 22.37 3.86
CA ARG A 361 -2.93 23.28 5.02
C ARG A 361 -1.56 23.69 5.55
N GLY A 362 -0.47 23.24 4.92
CA GLY A 362 0.89 23.56 5.32
C GLY A 362 1.53 22.57 6.31
N TRP A 363 0.82 21.51 6.70
CA TRP A 363 1.43 20.43 7.48
C TRP A 363 2.47 19.70 6.63
N ARG A 364 3.50 19.19 7.29
CA ARG A 364 4.58 18.40 6.69
C ARG A 364 4.52 16.98 7.22
N SER A 365 5.02 16.03 6.44
CA SER A 365 5.22 14.66 6.87
C SER A 365 6.69 14.31 6.92
N ALA A 366 7.03 13.32 7.75
CA ALA A 366 8.32 12.67 7.74
C ALA A 366 8.16 11.19 7.39
N TYR A 367 9.13 10.65 6.66
CA TYR A 367 9.25 9.23 6.40
C TYR A 367 10.51 8.72 7.10
N VAL A 368 10.41 7.60 7.82
CA VAL A 368 11.49 6.96 8.58
C VAL A 368 11.53 5.48 8.20
N ASP A 369 12.62 5.05 7.56
CA ASP A 369 12.88 3.66 7.18
C ASP A 369 14.12 3.13 7.93
N PRO A 370 13.91 2.60 9.14
CA PRO A 370 14.98 2.02 9.95
C PRO A 370 15.38 0.64 9.40
N ALA A 371 16.61 0.21 9.73
CA ALA A 371 17.15 -1.07 9.28
C ALA A 371 16.32 -2.27 9.77
N ARG A 372 15.88 -2.23 11.04
CA ARG A 372 14.87 -3.15 11.57
C ARG A 372 13.48 -2.59 11.24
N PRO A 373 12.61 -3.32 10.53
CA PRO A 373 11.24 -2.88 10.29
C PRO A 373 10.52 -2.57 11.62
N CYS A 374 9.89 -1.40 11.73
CA CYS A 374 9.13 -1.05 12.92
C CYS A 374 7.81 -1.81 13.02
N PHE A 375 7.17 -2.03 11.87
CA PHE A 375 5.90 -2.69 11.75
C PHE A 375 6.01 -3.80 10.71
N LEU A 376 5.48 -4.97 11.04
CA LEU A 376 5.38 -6.09 10.14
C LEU A 376 3.94 -6.56 10.08
N GLY A 377 3.47 -6.93 8.89
CA GLY A 377 2.18 -7.55 8.75
C GLY A 377 2.11 -8.65 7.73
N VAL A 378 0.88 -8.97 7.35
CA VAL A 378 0.55 -10.08 6.45
C VAL A 378 0.12 -9.52 5.10
N CYS A 379 0.83 -9.89 4.03
CA CYS A 379 0.41 -9.54 2.68
C CYS A 379 -0.58 -10.58 2.13
N PRO A 380 -1.44 -10.21 1.16
CA PRO A 380 -2.24 -11.19 0.44
C PRO A 380 -1.37 -12.26 -0.21
N THR A 381 -1.74 -13.53 -0.06
CA THR A 381 -0.96 -14.68 -0.60
C THR A 381 -1.48 -15.19 -1.93
N ASN A 382 -2.64 -14.71 -2.39
CA ASN A 382 -3.26 -15.11 -3.64
C ASN A 382 -3.52 -13.91 -4.56
N LEU A 383 -3.51 -14.19 -5.87
CA LEU A 383 -3.64 -13.19 -6.91
C LEU A 383 -4.98 -12.44 -6.87
N ASN A 384 -6.07 -13.13 -6.50
CA ASN A 384 -7.39 -12.52 -6.47
C ASN A 384 -7.46 -11.39 -5.43
N ASP A 385 -7.03 -11.66 -4.21
CA ASP A 385 -7.06 -10.68 -3.13
C ASP A 385 -6.12 -9.50 -3.42
N MET A 386 -4.94 -9.76 -4.00
CA MET A 386 -4.04 -8.72 -4.50
C MET A 386 -4.74 -7.83 -5.54
N LEU A 387 -5.40 -8.41 -6.55
CA LEU A 387 -6.10 -7.64 -7.58
C LEU A 387 -7.30 -6.87 -7.03
N VAL A 388 -8.06 -7.44 -6.08
CA VAL A 388 -9.16 -6.73 -5.41
C VAL A 388 -8.63 -5.54 -4.64
N GLN A 389 -7.53 -5.69 -3.89
CA GLN A 389 -6.89 -4.59 -3.17
C GLN A 389 -6.40 -3.50 -4.12
N GLN A 390 -5.65 -3.86 -5.15
CA GLN A 390 -5.14 -2.92 -6.15
C GLN A 390 -6.25 -2.19 -6.90
N THR A 391 -7.37 -2.87 -7.14
CA THR A 391 -8.56 -2.27 -7.76
C THR A 391 -9.19 -1.22 -6.85
N ARG A 392 -9.28 -1.47 -5.54
CA ARG A 392 -9.77 -0.47 -4.56
C ARG A 392 -8.89 0.77 -4.56
N TRP A 393 -7.56 0.59 -4.52
CA TRP A 393 -6.61 1.71 -4.55
C TRP A 393 -6.69 2.51 -5.85
N ALA A 394 -6.74 1.82 -7.00
CA ALA A 394 -6.89 2.46 -8.30
C ALA A 394 -8.20 3.28 -8.40
N LEU A 395 -9.31 2.72 -7.90
CA LEU A 395 -10.59 3.43 -7.84
C LEU A 395 -10.53 4.68 -6.95
N GLY A 396 -9.92 4.58 -5.76
CA GLY A 396 -9.76 5.69 -4.84
C GLY A 396 -8.92 6.82 -5.43
N ALA A 397 -7.76 6.48 -6.01
CA ALA A 397 -6.90 7.44 -6.70
C ALA A 397 -7.64 8.16 -7.84
N MET A 398 -8.40 7.42 -8.67
CA MET A 398 -9.19 8.00 -9.76
C MET A 398 -10.34 8.87 -9.25
N GLN A 399 -10.99 8.50 -8.14
CA GLN A 399 -12.01 9.33 -7.48
C GLN A 399 -11.42 10.65 -7.02
N ILE A 400 -10.26 10.63 -6.35
CA ILE A 400 -9.58 11.84 -5.87
C ILE A 400 -9.19 12.73 -7.05
N ALA A 401 -8.59 12.15 -8.10
CA ALA A 401 -8.14 12.87 -9.29
C ALA A 401 -9.26 13.66 -10.00
N LEU A 402 -10.47 13.08 -10.05
CA LEU A 402 -11.66 13.69 -10.66
C LEU A 402 -12.54 14.46 -9.67
N SER A 403 -12.15 14.54 -8.40
CA SER A 403 -12.91 15.27 -7.38
C SER A 403 -12.49 16.73 -7.29
N ARG A 404 -13.21 17.51 -6.46
CA ARG A 404 -12.79 18.86 -6.06
C ARG A 404 -11.43 18.89 -5.35
N PHE A 405 -10.96 17.75 -4.85
CA PHE A 405 -9.65 17.57 -4.22
C PHE A 405 -8.60 17.10 -5.23
N SER A 406 -8.81 17.31 -6.53
CA SER A 406 -7.81 16.95 -7.56
C SER A 406 -6.43 17.54 -7.22
N PRO A 407 -5.37 16.72 -7.11
CA PRO A 407 -4.05 17.20 -6.65
C PRO A 407 -3.46 18.35 -7.47
N LEU A 408 -3.68 18.34 -8.79
CA LEU A 408 -3.14 19.37 -9.70
C LEU A 408 -3.91 20.69 -9.61
N ILE A 409 -5.21 20.65 -9.34
CA ILE A 409 -6.07 21.85 -9.26
C ILE A 409 -6.11 22.38 -7.84
N TYR A 410 -6.48 21.52 -6.88
CA TYR A 410 -6.61 21.88 -5.47
C TYR A 410 -5.25 22.03 -4.79
N GLY A 411 -4.33 21.09 -5.05
CA GLY A 411 -2.98 21.09 -4.47
C GLY A 411 -2.04 22.08 -5.15
N GLY A 412 -2.10 22.25 -6.48
CA GLY A 412 -1.18 23.14 -7.21
C GLY A 412 -1.16 24.60 -6.74
N LEU A 413 -2.22 25.07 -6.09
CA LEU A 413 -2.32 26.41 -5.50
C LEU A 413 -1.90 26.47 -4.02
N ARG A 414 -1.72 25.32 -3.35
CA ARG A 414 -1.63 25.19 -1.89
C ARG A 414 -0.41 24.41 -1.39
N MET A 415 0.33 23.76 -2.27
CA MET A 415 1.58 23.07 -1.98
C MET A 415 2.60 23.26 -3.09
N SER A 416 3.82 22.79 -2.89
CA SER A 416 4.85 22.84 -3.94
C SER A 416 4.44 22.05 -5.18
N ILE A 417 4.88 22.49 -6.36
CA ILE A 417 4.58 21.81 -7.63
C ILE A 417 5.01 20.34 -7.57
N LEU A 418 6.22 20.04 -7.08
CA LEU A 418 6.72 18.66 -6.97
C LEU A 418 5.84 17.78 -6.07
N GLN A 419 5.33 18.33 -4.97
CA GLN A 419 4.45 17.61 -4.06
C GLN A 419 3.04 17.41 -4.66
N SER A 420 2.53 18.41 -5.39
CA SER A 420 1.28 18.27 -6.14
C SER A 420 1.40 17.19 -7.23
N MET A 421 2.54 17.13 -7.92
CA MET A 421 2.85 16.08 -8.90
C MET A 421 2.96 14.70 -8.27
N PHE A 422 3.50 14.58 -7.05
CA PHE A 422 3.54 13.33 -6.29
C PHE A 422 2.13 12.74 -6.10
N TYR A 423 1.20 13.56 -5.61
CA TYR A 423 -0.19 13.14 -5.44
C TYR A 423 -0.95 12.92 -6.75
N ALA A 424 -0.53 13.57 -7.84
CA ALA A 424 -1.17 13.46 -9.15
C ALA A 424 -0.82 12.18 -9.92
N GLN A 425 -0.02 11.27 -9.34
CA GLN A 425 0.32 9.98 -9.95
C GLN A 425 -0.88 9.02 -9.92
N VAL A 426 -1.74 9.14 -10.93
CA VAL A 426 -2.94 8.29 -11.06
C VAL A 426 -2.63 7.12 -11.98
N GLY A 427 -2.33 5.96 -11.39
CA GLY A 427 -2.00 4.74 -12.14
C GLY A 427 -3.09 4.32 -13.15
N SER A 428 -4.36 4.60 -12.87
CA SER A 428 -5.48 4.30 -13.77
C SER A 428 -5.38 4.97 -15.15
N LEU A 429 -4.57 6.02 -15.32
CA LEU A 429 -4.36 6.65 -16.63
C LEU A 429 -3.47 5.82 -17.56
N TYR A 430 -2.73 4.82 -17.06
CA TYR A 430 -1.95 3.89 -17.90
C TYR A 430 -2.81 3.07 -18.86
N VAL A 431 -4.13 3.04 -18.67
CA VAL A 431 -5.09 2.41 -19.59
C VAL A 431 -5.01 3.02 -20.99
N VAL A 432 -4.81 4.33 -21.10
CA VAL A 432 -4.73 5.01 -22.40
C VAL A 432 -3.51 4.56 -23.21
N PRO A 433 -2.27 4.58 -22.68
CA PRO A 433 -1.13 4.01 -23.38
C PRO A 433 -1.19 2.50 -23.54
N LEU A 434 -1.80 1.76 -22.62
CA LEU A 434 -1.99 0.33 -22.77
C LEU A 434 -2.87 0.02 -24.00
N CYS A 435 -4.05 0.62 -24.10
CA CYS A 435 -4.95 0.38 -25.24
C CYS A 435 -4.34 0.89 -26.55
N GLY A 436 -3.69 2.06 -26.55
CA GLY A 436 -3.15 2.64 -27.78
C GLY A 436 -1.85 2.01 -28.26
N LEU A 437 -0.88 1.74 -27.38
CA LEU A 437 0.44 1.23 -27.77
C LEU A 437 0.51 -0.30 -27.82
N ALA A 438 -0.35 -1.01 -27.08
CA ALA A 438 -0.36 -2.48 -27.10
C ALA A 438 -1.31 -3.08 -28.14
N VAL A 439 -2.19 -2.29 -28.75
CA VAL A 439 -3.17 -2.78 -29.75
C VAL A 439 -2.97 -2.15 -31.13
N ILE A 440 -2.81 -0.83 -31.20
CA ILE A 440 -2.78 -0.12 -32.48
C ILE A 440 -1.56 -0.49 -33.34
N PRO A 441 -0.33 -0.62 -32.80
CA PRO A 441 0.82 -1.05 -33.58
C PRO A 441 0.66 -2.44 -34.21
N GLN A 442 0.03 -3.37 -33.51
CA GLN A 442 -0.20 -4.75 -33.94
C GLN A 442 -1.20 -4.77 -35.09
N ILE A 443 -2.31 -4.02 -34.97
CA ILE A 443 -3.27 -3.85 -36.05
C ILE A 443 -2.60 -3.21 -37.26
N CYS A 444 -1.86 -2.11 -37.07
CA CYS A 444 -1.18 -1.43 -38.16
C CYS A 444 -0.15 -2.31 -38.87
N LEU A 445 0.56 -3.17 -38.12
CA LEU A 445 1.48 -4.14 -38.68
C LEU A 445 0.77 -5.14 -39.60
N LEU A 446 -0.41 -5.64 -39.22
CA LEU A 446 -1.21 -6.56 -40.04
C LEU A 446 -1.69 -5.91 -41.36
N TYR A 447 -2.02 -4.63 -41.32
CA TYR A 447 -2.47 -3.86 -42.48
C TYR A 447 -1.32 -3.19 -43.26
N GLY A 448 -0.07 -3.42 -42.87
CA GLY A 448 1.10 -2.81 -43.53
C GLY A 448 1.18 -1.28 -43.38
N ILE A 449 0.54 -0.72 -42.35
CA ILE A 449 0.53 0.73 -42.07
C ILE A 449 1.79 1.08 -41.25
N PRO A 450 2.70 1.93 -41.77
CA PRO A 450 3.90 2.32 -41.04
C PRO A 450 3.59 3.37 -39.96
N LEU A 451 3.76 3.02 -38.67
CA LEU A 451 3.62 3.93 -37.54
C LEU A 451 4.95 4.49 -37.01
N TYR A 452 6.06 3.80 -37.32
CA TYR A 452 7.40 4.08 -36.82
C TYR A 452 8.35 4.36 -37.99
N PRO A 453 9.42 5.13 -37.75
CA PRO A 453 10.43 5.38 -38.77
C PRO A 453 11.13 4.08 -39.20
N LYS A 454 11.66 4.06 -40.42
CA LYS A 454 12.48 2.93 -40.91
C LYS A 454 13.78 2.84 -40.10
N VAL A 455 14.37 1.65 -40.01
CA VAL A 455 15.66 1.44 -39.31
C VAL A 455 16.80 2.29 -39.90
N SER A 456 16.72 2.63 -41.19
CA SER A 456 17.66 3.53 -41.86
C SER A 456 17.49 5.01 -41.50
N ASP A 457 16.37 5.38 -40.87
CA ASP A 457 16.07 6.76 -40.49
C ASP A 457 16.71 7.08 -39.12
N PRO A 458 17.41 8.21 -38.97
CA PRO A 458 17.99 8.62 -37.68
C PRO A 458 16.98 8.67 -36.52
N PHE A 459 15.71 8.97 -36.78
CA PHE A 459 14.67 8.99 -35.75
C PHE A 459 14.40 7.60 -35.17
N PHE A 460 14.73 6.50 -35.86
CA PHE A 460 14.61 5.15 -35.26
C PHE A 460 15.44 5.01 -33.98
N PHE A 461 16.66 5.54 -33.96
CA PHE A 461 17.52 5.51 -32.78
C PHE A 461 16.95 6.33 -31.61
N LEU A 462 16.14 7.35 -31.88
CA LEU A 462 15.44 8.10 -30.85
C LEU A 462 14.39 7.25 -30.14
N PHE A 463 13.56 6.51 -30.88
CA PHE A 463 12.57 5.59 -30.30
C PHE A 463 13.25 4.48 -29.49
N ALA A 464 14.32 3.90 -30.04
CA ALA A 464 15.11 2.88 -29.34
C ALA A 464 15.73 3.42 -28.05
N PHE A 465 16.29 4.64 -28.08
CA PHE A 465 16.85 5.30 -26.91
C PHE A 465 15.82 5.51 -25.82
N ILE A 466 14.63 6.04 -26.13
CA ILE A 466 13.57 6.29 -25.15
C ILE A 466 13.16 4.96 -24.47
N PHE A 467 12.95 3.90 -25.25
CA PHE A 467 12.60 2.60 -24.70
C PHE A 467 13.70 2.05 -23.78
N ILE A 468 14.94 1.98 -24.26
CA ILE A 468 16.08 1.41 -23.50
C ILE A 468 16.36 2.25 -22.24
N SER A 469 16.33 3.58 -22.36
CA SER A 469 16.54 4.50 -21.25
C SER A 469 15.50 4.28 -20.15
N SER A 470 14.22 4.07 -20.51
CA SER A 470 13.17 3.80 -19.53
C SER A 470 13.39 2.48 -18.78
N GLN A 471 13.80 1.42 -19.49
CA GLN A 471 14.10 0.11 -18.87
C GLN A 471 15.30 0.19 -17.95
N PHE A 472 16.37 0.88 -18.39
CA PHE A 472 17.56 1.05 -17.57
C PHE A 472 17.28 1.88 -16.31
N LYS A 473 16.44 2.92 -16.44
CA LYS A 473 16.04 3.74 -15.29
C LYS A 473 15.30 2.93 -14.23
N HIS A 474 14.35 2.10 -14.66
CA HIS A 474 13.61 1.21 -13.76
C HIS A 474 14.55 0.28 -12.99
N VAL A 475 15.46 -0.40 -13.68
CA VAL A 475 16.44 -1.29 -13.05
C VAL A 475 17.35 -0.52 -12.07
N GLN A 476 17.78 0.69 -12.44
CA GLN A 476 18.59 1.54 -11.56
C GLN A 476 17.84 1.95 -10.29
N GLU A 477 16.53 2.20 -10.36
CA GLU A 477 15.70 2.54 -9.20
C GLU A 477 15.59 1.38 -8.23
N VAL A 478 15.28 0.17 -8.73
CA VAL A 478 15.22 -1.05 -7.91
C VAL A 478 16.56 -1.30 -7.19
N PHE A 479 17.68 -1.15 -7.89
CA PHE A 479 19.01 -1.27 -7.28
C PHE A 479 19.29 -0.18 -6.23
N SER A 480 18.71 1.03 -6.36
CA SER A 480 18.89 2.10 -5.39
C SER A 480 18.15 1.86 -4.07
N TYR A 481 17.13 1.00 -4.07
CA TYR A 481 16.45 0.51 -2.87
C TYR A 481 17.19 -0.66 -2.20
N GLY A 482 18.13 -1.29 -2.91
CA GLY A 482 18.90 -2.44 -2.42
C GLY A 482 18.37 -3.79 -2.91
N ASP A 483 17.39 -3.78 -3.82
CA ASP A 483 16.75 -4.99 -4.34
C ASP A 483 17.51 -5.59 -5.54
N SER A 484 17.13 -6.81 -5.95
CA SER A 484 17.83 -7.56 -6.98
C SER A 484 17.24 -7.37 -8.39
N PHE A 485 17.98 -7.75 -9.44
CA PHE A 485 17.48 -7.64 -10.82
C PHE A 485 16.23 -8.49 -11.05
N ARG A 486 16.12 -9.61 -10.31
CA ARG A 486 14.94 -10.45 -10.32
C ARG A 486 13.72 -9.70 -9.80
N HIS A 487 13.87 -8.90 -8.74
CA HIS A 487 12.79 -8.03 -8.24
C HIS A 487 12.34 -7.04 -9.32
N ALA A 488 13.26 -6.41 -10.05
CA ALA A 488 12.89 -5.53 -11.17
C ALA A 488 12.05 -6.23 -12.25
N ILE A 489 12.33 -7.51 -12.55
CA ILE A 489 11.49 -8.29 -13.48
C ILE A 489 10.10 -8.55 -12.87
N ILE A 490 10.02 -8.84 -11.58
CA ILE A 490 8.76 -9.10 -10.88
C ILE A 490 7.90 -7.83 -10.80
N GLU A 491 8.48 -6.69 -10.41
CA GLU A 491 7.78 -5.39 -10.39
C GLU A 491 7.20 -5.06 -11.77
N LEU A 492 7.96 -5.26 -12.85
CA LEU A 492 7.48 -5.01 -14.20
C LEU A 492 6.30 -5.93 -14.57
N ARG A 493 6.35 -7.22 -14.19
CA ARG A 493 5.26 -8.17 -14.41
C ARG A 493 4.00 -7.76 -13.65
N VAL A 494 4.15 -7.41 -12.37
CA VAL A 494 3.04 -6.98 -11.51
C VAL A 494 2.44 -5.67 -12.01
N TRP A 495 3.27 -4.73 -12.47
CA TRP A 495 2.80 -3.51 -13.11
C TRP A 495 1.95 -3.80 -14.37
N ILE A 496 2.35 -4.74 -15.22
CA ILE A 496 1.54 -5.17 -16.38
C ILE A 496 0.22 -5.77 -15.93
N MET A 497 0.23 -6.67 -14.94
CA MET A 497 -0.98 -7.30 -14.42
C MET A 497 -1.96 -6.27 -13.84
N ARG A 498 -1.47 -5.36 -13.00
CA ARG A 498 -2.26 -4.25 -12.42
C ARG A 498 -2.82 -3.34 -13.51
N SER A 499 -2.01 -3.06 -14.54
CA SER A 499 -2.40 -2.20 -15.66
C SER A 499 -3.52 -2.83 -16.49
N CYS A 500 -3.46 -4.13 -16.78
CA CYS A 500 -4.45 -4.81 -17.61
C CYS A 500 -5.76 -5.15 -16.87
N ALA A 501 -5.70 -5.32 -15.54
CA ALA A 501 -6.88 -5.60 -14.71
C ALA A 501 -7.35 -4.36 -13.93
N SER A 502 -6.69 -4.07 -12.81
CA SER A 502 -7.13 -3.09 -11.82
C SER A 502 -7.28 -1.69 -12.39
N TYR A 503 -6.32 -1.22 -13.20
CA TYR A 503 -6.35 0.12 -13.78
C TYR A 503 -7.44 0.25 -14.86
N VAL A 504 -7.58 -0.74 -15.75
CA VAL A 504 -8.66 -0.78 -16.77
C VAL A 504 -10.02 -0.76 -16.10
N TYR A 505 -10.24 -1.64 -15.11
CA TYR A 505 -11.50 -1.70 -14.38
C TYR A 505 -11.79 -0.37 -13.68
N ALA A 506 -10.81 0.20 -12.96
CA ALA A 506 -10.99 1.45 -12.23
C ALA A 506 -11.32 2.64 -13.16
N PHE A 507 -10.59 2.76 -14.27
CA PHE A 507 -10.81 3.79 -15.27
C PHE A 507 -12.22 3.71 -15.87
N TRP A 508 -12.61 2.52 -16.34
CA TRP A 508 -13.92 2.36 -16.97
C TRP A 508 -15.06 2.44 -15.98
N LYS A 509 -14.95 1.84 -14.79
CA LYS A 509 -15.99 1.95 -13.76
C LYS A 509 -16.27 3.40 -13.43
N ARG A 510 -15.23 4.24 -13.34
CA ARG A 510 -15.43 5.65 -13.02
C ARG A 510 -16.04 6.45 -14.17
N LEU A 511 -15.65 6.17 -15.42
CA LEU A 511 -16.28 6.79 -16.59
C LEU A 511 -17.75 6.34 -16.76
N TRP A 512 -18.02 5.06 -16.59
CA TRP A 512 -19.36 4.47 -16.82
C TRP A 512 -20.36 4.80 -15.71
N SER A 513 -19.93 4.83 -14.45
CA SER A 513 -20.76 5.30 -13.32
C SER A 513 -21.17 6.77 -13.44
N GLY A 514 -20.44 7.56 -14.23
CA GLY A 514 -20.85 8.91 -14.63
C GLY A 514 -21.94 8.95 -15.70
N LEU A 515 -22.18 7.84 -16.42
CA LEU A 515 -23.15 7.77 -17.51
C LEU A 515 -24.45 7.03 -17.14
N HIS A 516 -24.46 5.81 -16.56
CA HIS A 516 -25.71 5.06 -16.30
C HIS A 516 -25.60 4.04 -15.13
N SER A 517 -26.71 3.83 -14.40
CA SER A 517 -26.82 2.96 -13.21
C SER A 517 -27.10 1.48 -13.55
N GLY A 518 -26.23 0.56 -13.07
CA GLY A 518 -26.59 -0.82 -12.71
C GLY A 518 -26.15 -1.93 -13.66
N LYS A 519 -26.73 -2.04 -14.87
CA LYS A 519 -26.55 -3.25 -15.73
C LYS A 519 -25.27 -3.30 -16.57
N GLY A 520 -24.65 -2.15 -16.85
CA GLY A 520 -23.38 -2.10 -17.61
C GLY A 520 -22.16 -2.55 -16.79
N GLU A 521 -22.28 -2.60 -15.46
CA GLU A 521 -21.17 -2.90 -14.55
C GLU A 521 -20.75 -4.38 -14.62
N GLU A 522 -21.71 -5.30 -14.74
CA GLU A 522 -21.44 -6.75 -14.89
C GLU A 522 -20.83 -7.08 -16.26
N LEU A 523 -21.33 -6.44 -17.32
CA LEU A 523 -20.81 -6.60 -18.69
C LEU A 523 -19.41 -6.02 -18.85
N LEU A 524 -19.12 -4.90 -18.19
CA LEU A 524 -17.78 -4.30 -18.16
C LEU A 524 -16.77 -5.20 -17.43
N ALA A 525 -17.15 -5.76 -16.28
CA ALA A 525 -16.31 -6.72 -15.57
C ALA A 525 -16.01 -7.96 -16.44
N GLN A 526 -17.01 -8.47 -17.16
CA GLN A 526 -16.85 -9.59 -18.09
C GLN A 526 -15.97 -9.23 -19.30
N ALA A 527 -16.11 -8.04 -19.88
CA ALA A 527 -15.27 -7.58 -21.00
C ALA A 527 -13.81 -7.36 -20.59
N VAL A 528 -13.56 -6.83 -19.39
CA VAL A 528 -12.21 -6.67 -18.83
C VAL A 528 -11.58 -8.03 -18.54
N LEU A 529 -12.34 -9.01 -18.03
CA LEU A 529 -11.87 -10.39 -17.83
C LEU A 529 -11.52 -11.09 -19.15
N LEU A 530 -12.29 -10.86 -20.22
CA LEU A 530 -12.00 -11.40 -21.56
C LEU A 530 -10.73 -10.76 -22.17
N PHE A 531 -10.55 -9.45 -22.02
CA PHE A 531 -9.35 -8.73 -22.49
C PHE A 531 -8.10 -9.10 -21.66
N PHE A 532 -8.26 -9.25 -20.34
CA PHE A 532 -7.26 -9.77 -19.41
C PHE A 532 -6.88 -11.21 -19.75
N GLY A 533 -7.85 -12.08 -20.07
CA GLY A 533 -7.59 -13.45 -20.50
C GLY A 533 -6.66 -13.51 -21.72
N ILE A 534 -6.85 -12.64 -22.71
CA ILE A 534 -6.01 -12.61 -23.93
C ILE A 534 -4.56 -12.17 -23.63
N ILE A 535 -4.36 -11.17 -22.77
CA ILE A 535 -3.03 -10.63 -22.45
C ILE A 535 -2.29 -11.48 -21.39
N VAL A 536 -3.01 -11.98 -20.38
CA VAL A 536 -2.47 -12.85 -19.33
C VAL A 536 -2.17 -14.26 -19.83
N ASN A 537 -2.79 -14.70 -20.94
CA ASN A 537 -2.48 -16.00 -21.54
C ASN A 537 -1.03 -16.14 -22.05
N CYS A 538 -0.21 -15.08 -22.08
CA CYS A 538 1.25 -15.23 -22.19
C CYS A 538 1.86 -16.03 -21.00
N HIS A 539 1.26 -15.97 -19.81
CA HIS A 539 1.67 -16.72 -18.62
C HIS A 539 0.99 -18.10 -18.53
N LEU A 540 -0.22 -18.25 -19.09
CA LEU A 540 -0.82 -19.58 -19.28
C LEU A 540 0.03 -20.41 -20.25
N LEU A 541 0.55 -19.79 -21.31
CA LEU A 541 1.55 -20.40 -22.21
C LEU A 541 2.84 -20.78 -21.46
N GLU A 542 3.29 -19.99 -20.48
CA GLU A 542 4.41 -20.35 -19.59
C GLU A 542 4.10 -21.58 -18.72
N GLY A 543 2.89 -21.65 -18.14
CA GLY A 543 2.41 -22.81 -17.37
C GLY A 543 2.10 -24.07 -18.19
N MET A 544 1.77 -23.91 -19.47
CA MET A 544 1.47 -24.98 -20.43
C MET A 544 2.73 -25.54 -21.10
N VAL A 545 3.72 -24.69 -21.39
CA VAL A 545 4.87 -25.05 -22.25
C VAL A 545 6.21 -25.07 -21.49
N PHE A 546 6.45 -24.15 -20.56
CA PHE A 546 7.78 -23.88 -20.01
C PHE A 546 8.00 -24.32 -18.54
N ARG A 547 6.94 -24.43 -17.73
CA ARG A 547 7.02 -24.89 -16.32
C ARG A 547 7.37 -26.37 -16.18
N LYS A 548 8.15 -26.70 -15.16
CA LYS A 548 8.54 -28.08 -14.76
C LYS A 548 8.22 -28.42 -13.30
N ASP A 549 7.58 -27.50 -12.56
CA ASP A 549 7.23 -27.60 -11.15
C ASP A 549 5.74 -27.97 -10.94
N SER A 550 5.30 -28.04 -9.69
CA SER A 550 3.96 -28.51 -9.27
C SER A 550 2.79 -27.65 -9.76
N GLY A 551 3.05 -26.46 -10.30
CA GLY A 551 2.05 -25.59 -10.92
C GLY A 551 1.99 -25.70 -12.46
N ARG A 552 2.59 -26.73 -13.06
CA ARG A 552 2.51 -27.05 -14.50
C ARG A 552 1.11 -27.55 -14.89
N VAL A 553 0.58 -27.05 -16.01
CA VAL A 553 -0.70 -27.53 -16.57
C VAL A 553 -0.49 -28.89 -17.25
N ALA A 554 -1.40 -29.84 -17.00
CA ALA A 554 -1.30 -31.18 -17.56
C ALA A 554 -1.24 -31.15 -19.12
N PRO A 555 -0.36 -31.94 -19.77
CA PRO A 555 -0.21 -31.92 -21.23
C PRO A 555 -1.50 -32.28 -21.99
N SER A 556 -2.33 -33.16 -21.43
CA SER A 556 -3.63 -33.55 -21.99
C SER A 556 -4.62 -32.38 -22.04
N VAL A 557 -4.65 -31.57 -20.98
CA VAL A 557 -5.49 -30.36 -20.89
C VAL A 557 -4.98 -29.28 -21.84
N THR A 558 -3.66 -29.18 -21.99
CA THR A 558 -3.00 -28.24 -22.92
C THR A 558 -3.38 -28.54 -24.38
N LEU A 559 -3.23 -29.80 -24.81
CA LEU A 559 -3.59 -30.27 -26.15
C LEU A 559 -5.08 -30.11 -26.46
N LEU A 560 -5.93 -30.44 -25.48
CA LEU A 560 -7.38 -30.27 -25.61
C LEU A 560 -7.77 -28.79 -25.74
N SER A 561 -7.14 -27.88 -24.97
CA SER A 561 -7.42 -26.45 -25.06
C SER A 561 -6.99 -25.83 -26.40
N ILE A 562 -5.88 -26.30 -26.98
CA ILE A 562 -5.39 -25.87 -28.29
C ILE A 562 -6.35 -26.35 -29.38
N ALA A 563 -6.78 -27.62 -29.33
CA ALA A 563 -7.74 -28.17 -30.28
C ALA A 563 -9.08 -27.43 -30.24
N ILE A 564 -9.61 -27.17 -29.04
CA ILE A 564 -10.87 -26.44 -28.85
C ILE A 564 -10.72 -24.99 -29.33
N SER A 565 -9.62 -24.31 -29.00
CA SER A 565 -9.38 -22.93 -29.43
C SER A 565 -9.23 -22.81 -30.95
N ALA A 566 -8.57 -23.78 -31.60
CA ALA A 566 -8.46 -23.83 -33.05
C ALA A 566 -9.82 -24.05 -33.73
N VAL A 567 -10.67 -24.91 -33.18
CA VAL A 567 -12.05 -25.12 -33.66
C VAL A 567 -12.87 -23.84 -33.50
N ILE A 568 -12.80 -23.18 -32.34
CA ILE A 568 -13.50 -21.91 -32.08
C ILE A 568 -13.02 -20.81 -33.01
N PHE A 569 -11.70 -20.71 -33.28
CA PHE A 569 -11.14 -19.71 -34.18
C PHE A 569 -11.57 -19.95 -35.64
N CYS A 570 -11.57 -21.21 -36.10
CA CYS A 570 -12.09 -21.59 -37.41
C CYS A 570 -13.59 -21.29 -37.55
N CYS A 571 -14.41 -21.64 -36.55
CA CYS A 571 -15.84 -21.33 -36.55
C CYS A 571 -16.13 -19.83 -36.47
N GLY A 572 -15.35 -19.07 -35.69
CA GLY A 572 -15.46 -17.62 -35.59
C GLY A 572 -15.03 -16.89 -36.87
N SER A 573 -14.02 -17.40 -37.59
CA SER A 573 -13.61 -16.85 -38.88
C SER A 573 -14.66 -17.06 -39.98
N LEU A 574 -15.41 -18.18 -39.94
CA LEU A 574 -16.53 -18.45 -40.83
C LEU A 574 -17.76 -17.56 -40.56
N LEU A 575 -17.96 -17.14 -39.31
CA LEU A 575 -19.02 -16.21 -38.90
C LEU A 575 -18.73 -14.74 -39.25
N LEU A 576 -17.46 -14.36 -39.42
CA LEU A 576 -17.05 -13.01 -39.84
C LEU A 576 -16.96 -12.85 -41.36
N LEU A 577 -17.03 -13.96 -42.10
CA LEU A 577 -17.05 -13.99 -43.57
C LEU A 577 -18.47 -14.08 -44.16
N TYR A 578 -19.51 -14.03 -43.31
CA TYR A 578 -20.92 -13.95 -43.70
C TYR A 578 -21.59 -12.67 -43.20
#